data_AF-A0A931NT55-F1
#
_entry.id   AF-A0A931NT55-F1
#
_cell.length_a   1.000
_cell.length_b   1.000
_cell.length_c   1.000
_cell.angle_alpha   90.00
_cell.angle_beta   90.00
_cell.angle_gamma   90.00
#
_symmetry.space_group_name_H-M   'P 1'
#
loop_
_entity.id
_entity.type
_entity.pdbx_description
1 polymer ?
#
loop_
_entity_poly.entity_id
_entity_poly.type
_entity_poly.pdbx_seq_one_letter_code
_entity_poly.pdbx_strand_id
1 'polypeptide(L)' 'MHPELYNRINTLSKEQNLSINMTINMLLGFAFNEIDRQGKKFKQTVVFESE' A
#
# COMPACT_ATOMS: atom_id res chain seq x y z
N MET A 1 11.88 1.92 2.07
CA MET A 1 10.94 1.28 1.11
C MET A 1 11.78 0.41 0.19
N HIS A 2 11.43 -0.85 -0.05
CA HIS A 2 12.19 -1.72 -0.97
C HIS A 2 12.29 -1.03 -2.35
N PRO A 3 13.47 -0.86 -2.96
CA PRO A 3 13.64 -0.05 -4.18
C PRO A 3 12.72 -0.50 -5.33
N GLU A 4 12.46 -1.79 -5.42
CA GLU A 4 11.56 -2.39 -6.39
C GLU A 4 10.09 -1.95 -6.20
N LEU A 5 9.62 -1.88 -4.95
CA LEU A 5 8.25 -1.48 -4.64
C LEU A 5 8.02 0.00 -4.98
N TYR A 6 9.01 0.85 -4.65
CA TYR A 6 8.98 2.26 -5.03
C TYR A 6 8.88 2.45 -6.55
N ASN A 7 9.68 1.71 -7.32
CA ASN A 7 9.64 1.78 -8.78
C ASN A 7 8.26 1.35 -9.34
N ARG A 8 7.67 0.27 -8.81
CA ARG A 8 6.33 -0.17 -9.22
C ARG A 8 5.26 0.88 -8.91
N ILE A 9 5.32 1.52 -7.75
CA ILE A 9 4.38 2.59 -7.37
C ILE A 9 4.57 3.82 -8.26
N ASN A 10 5.81 4.21 -8.56
CA ASN A 10 6.12 5.35 -9.41
C ASN A 10 5.67 5.14 -10.86
N THR A 11 5.80 3.92 -11.40
CA THR A 11 5.26 3.58 -12.72
C THR A 11 3.75 3.69 -12.72
N LEU A 12 3.07 3.07 -11.75
CA LEU A 12 1.61 3.12 -11.64
C LEU A 12 1.08 4.55 -11.48
N SER A 13 1.77 5.41 -10.70
CA SER A 13 1.36 6.80 -10.53
C SER A 13 1.40 7.59 -11.85
N LYS A 14 2.40 7.31 -12.70
CA LYS A 14 2.50 7.94 -14.02
C LYS A 14 1.43 7.43 -14.98
N GLU A 15 1.18 6.12 -15.01
CA GLU A 15 0.16 5.51 -15.87
C GLU A 15 -1.25 6.02 -15.56
N GLN A 16 -1.55 6.25 -14.28
CA GLN A 16 -2.86 6.70 -13.82
C GLN A 16 -2.98 8.23 -13.71
N ASN A 17 -1.92 8.98 -14.05
CA ASN A 17 -1.84 10.44 -13.89
C ASN A 17 -2.19 10.92 -12.47
N LEU A 18 -1.61 10.26 -11.46
CA LEU A 18 -1.81 10.55 -10.04
C LEU A 18 -0.48 10.91 -9.36
N SER A 19 -0.57 11.58 -8.22
CA SER A 19 0.59 11.74 -7.35
C SER A 19 0.96 10.42 -6.68
N ILE A 20 2.25 10.21 -6.39
CA ILE A 20 2.75 9.02 -5.69
C ILE A 20 1.98 8.81 -4.37
N ASN A 21 1.70 9.87 -3.62
CA ASN A 21 0.94 9.80 -2.37
C ASN A 21 -0.49 9.29 -2.59
N MET A 22 -1.19 9.76 -3.63
CA MET A 22 -2.52 9.26 -3.97
C MET A 22 -2.47 7.79 -4.36
N THR A 23 -1.47 7.39 -5.16
CA THR A 23 -1.27 5.99 -5.54
C THR A 23 -1.04 5.10 -4.32
N ILE A 24 -0.21 5.52 -3.35
CA ILE A 24 0.00 4.80 -2.09
C ILE A 24 -1.32 4.66 -1.32
N ASN A 25 -2.06 5.76 -1.16
CA ASN A 25 -3.34 5.73 -0.42
C ASN A 25 -4.37 4.80 -1.06
N MET A 26 -4.47 4.79 -2.39
CA MET A 26 -5.35 3.85 -3.10
C MET A 26 -4.93 2.40 -2.91
N LEU A 27 -3.63 2.10 -3.00
CA LEU A 27 -3.11 0.74 -2.78
C LEU A 27 -3.36 0.26 -1.35
N LEU A 28 -3.20 1.14 -0.37
CA LEU A 28 -3.54 0.86 1.03
C LEU A 28 -5.03 0.59 1.18
N GLY A 29 -5.89 1.46 0.64
CA GLY A 29 -7.35 1.27 0.67
C GLY A 29 -7.79 -0.04 0.03
N PHE A 30 -7.21 -0.39 -1.13
CA PHE A 30 -7.44 -1.68 -1.78
C PHE A 30 -7.04 -2.85 -0.88
N ALA A 31 -5.86 -2.80 -0.24
CA ALA A 31 -5.42 -3.86 0.67
C ALA A 31 -6.35 -4.06 1.87
N PHE A 32 -6.86 -2.97 2.48
CA PHE A 32 -7.84 -3.06 3.56
C PHE A 32 -9.17 -3.66 3.08
N ASN A 33 -9.69 -3.19 1.95
CA ASN A 33 -10.91 -3.75 1.36
C ASN A 33 -10.77 -5.26 1.08
N GLU A 34 -9.59 -5.70 0.62
CA GLU A 34 -9.31 -7.11 0.37
C GLU A 34 -9.26 -7.97 1.66
N ILE A 35 -8.74 -7.39 2.75
CA ILE A 35 -8.73 -8.04 4.06
C ILE A 35 -10.17 -8.22 4.57
N ASP A 36 -10.98 -7.17 4.48
CA ASP A 36 -12.39 -7.20 4.87
C ASP A 36 -13.18 -8.19 4.00
N ARG A 37 -12.94 -8.21 2.68
CA ARG A 37 -13.55 -9.16 1.74
C ARG A 37 -13.23 -10.61 2.08
N GLN A 38 -12.05 -10.89 2.60
CA GLN A 38 -11.63 -12.23 3.04
C GLN A 38 -12.17 -12.61 4.43
N GLY A 39 -12.96 -11.74 5.08
CA GLY A 39 -13.43 -11.94 6.45
C GLY A 39 -12.30 -11.97 7.48
N LYS A 40 -11.11 -11.50 7.11
CA LYS A 40 -9.96 -11.43 7.99
C LYS A 40 -10.06 -10.12 8.77
N LYS A 41 -9.77 -10.15 10.07
CA LYS A 41 -9.63 -8.92 10.85
C LYS A 41 -8.20 -8.40 10.67
N PHE A 42 -8.05 -7.17 10.19
CA PHE A 42 -6.75 -6.51 10.23
C PHE A 42 -6.30 -6.43 11.69
N LYS A 43 -5.24 -7.17 12.03
CA LYS A 43 -4.62 -7.09 13.36
C LYS A 43 -3.42 -6.17 13.24
N GLN A 44 -3.50 -5.00 13.86
CA GLN A 44 -2.36 -4.11 13.99
C GLN A 44 -1.22 -4.89 14.67
N THR A 45 -0.17 -5.11 13.91
CA THR A 45 1.03 -5.81 14.35
C THR A 45 2.18 -4.84 14.15
N VAL A 46 2.90 -4.52 15.22
CA VAL A 46 4.10 -3.69 15.13
C VAL A 46 5.18 -4.56 14.51
N VAL A 47 5.52 -4.29 13.24
CA VAL A 47 6.50 -5.09 12.47
C VAL A 47 7.92 -4.57 12.66
N PHE A 48 8.09 -3.36 13.19
CA PHE A 48 9.38 -2.76 13.49
C PHE A 48 9.39 -2.37 14.96
N GLU A 49 10.06 -3.17 15.78
CA GLU A 49 10.56 -2.67 17.06
C GLU A 49 11.61 -1.60 16.72
N SER A 50 11.40 -0.41 17.25
CA SER A 50 12.37 0.68 17.12
C SER A 50 13.43 0.41 18.18
N GLU A 51 14.67 0.11 17.78
CA GLU A 51 15.83 0.26 18.67
C GLU A 51 16.06 1.74 18.98
#